data_AF-A0A016VXM6-F1
#
_entry.id   AF-A0A016VXM6-F1
#
_cell.length_a   1.000
_cell.length_b   1.000
_cell.length_c   1.000
_cell.angle_alpha   90.00
_cell.angle_beta   90.00
_cell.angle_gamma   90.00
#
_symmetry.space_group_name_H-M   'P 1'
#
loop_
_entity.id
_entity.type
_entity.pdbx_description
1 polymer ?
#
loop_
_entity_poly.entity_id
_entity_poly.type
_entity_poly.pdbx_seq_one_letter_code
_entity_poly.pdbx_strand_id
1 'polypeptide(L)'
;MLRRLHEEGSKAGFTSNKTKNKLMRSAFSSQQPVLLQGVPLEDVSEYVYLGRLLNMENDIKAKIARRGRAGWAAYNSIKSVLEDTKDQKLRADLFNSTVLPALCYASET
;
A
#
# COMPACT_ATOMS: atom_id res chain seq x y z
N MET A 1 -13.27 -19.68 -9.16
CA MET A 1 -12.91 -19.16 -7.82
C MET A 1 -13.54 -17.79 -7.53
N LEU A 2 -13.18 -16.71 -8.24
CA LEU A 2 -13.70 -15.35 -8.01
C LEU A 2 -15.24 -15.23 -8.02
N ARG A 3 -15.90 -15.88 -8.98
CA ARG A 3 -17.37 -15.90 -9.05
C ARG A 3 -18.01 -16.52 -7.80
N ARG A 4 -17.46 -17.66 -7.35
CA ARG A 4 -17.91 -18.35 -6.13
C ARG A 4 -17.70 -17.49 -4.88
N LEU A 5 -16.55 -16.82 -4.77
CA LEU A 5 -16.28 -15.90 -3.66
C LEU A 5 -17.33 -14.77 -3.61
N HIS A 6 -17.67 -14.23 -4.77
CA HIS A 6 -18.70 -13.21 -4.88
C HIS A 6 -20.09 -13.75 -4.48
N GLU A 7 -20.46 -14.93 -4.96
CA GLU A 7 -21.75 -15.58 -4.63
C GLU A 7 -21.88 -15.87 -3.13
N GLU A 8 -20.86 -16.48 -2.51
CA GLU A 8 -20.87 -16.77 -1.07
C GLU A 8 -20.82 -15.50 -0.22
N GLY A 9 -20.06 -14.49 -0.64
CA GLY A 9 -20.04 -13.18 0.02
C GLY A 9 -21.43 -12.52 -0.01
N SER A 10 -22.12 -12.58 -1.15
CA SER A 10 -23.47 -12.05 -1.32
C SER A 10 -24.47 -12.73 -0.38
N LYS A 11 -24.41 -14.06 -0.24
CA LYS A 11 -25.24 -14.81 0.73
C LYS A 11 -25.02 -14.35 2.19
N ALA A 12 -23.79 -13.93 2.52
CA ALA A 12 -23.44 -13.38 3.82
C ALA A 12 -23.69 -11.86 3.94
N GLY A 13 -24.29 -11.21 2.93
CA GLY A 13 -24.59 -9.78 2.92
C GLY A 13 -23.44 -8.87 2.47
N PHE A 14 -22.35 -9.42 1.95
CA PHE A 14 -21.22 -8.64 1.42
C PHE A 14 -21.38 -8.33 -0.06
N THR A 15 -21.04 -7.09 -0.44
CA THR A 15 -20.98 -6.66 -1.85
C THR A 15 -19.55 -6.31 -2.24
N SER A 16 -19.07 -6.88 -3.34
CA SER A 16 -17.70 -6.65 -3.82
C SER A 16 -17.56 -5.27 -4.47
N ASN A 17 -16.52 -4.52 -4.12
CA ASN A 17 -16.22 -3.22 -4.73
C ASN A 17 -15.35 -3.40 -5.97
N LYS A 18 -15.94 -3.14 -7.15
CA LYS A 18 -15.29 -3.32 -8.45
C LYS A 18 -14.15 -2.33 -8.71
N THR A 19 -14.26 -1.12 -8.15
CA THR A 19 -13.24 -0.07 -8.32
C THR A 19 -11.99 -0.35 -7.49
N LYS A 20 -12.15 -0.92 -6.29
CA LYS A 20 -11.03 -1.27 -5.41
C LYS A 20 -10.35 -2.58 -5.81
N ASN A 21 -11.09 -3.51 -6.43
CA ASN A 21 -10.52 -4.78 -6.88
C ASN A 21 -9.76 -4.59 -8.20
N LYS A 22 -8.48 -4.93 -8.20
CA LYS A 22 -7.60 -4.90 -9.37
C LYS A 22 -7.04 -6.29 -9.63
N LEU A 23 -6.61 -6.52 -10.86
CA LEU A 23 -5.94 -7.73 -11.28
C LEU A 23 -4.45 -7.45 -11.47
N MET A 24 -3.61 -8.29 -10.89
CA MET A 24 -2.17 -8.32 -11.17
C MET A 24 -1.85 -9.64 -11.84
N ARG A 25 -1.13 -9.62 -12.96
CA ARG A 25 -0.83 -10.80 -13.79
C ARG A 25 0.67 -11.04 -13.90
N SER A 26 1.08 -12.31 -13.79
CA SER A 26 2.44 -12.73 -14.12
C SER A 26 2.63 -12.86 -15.63
N ALA A 27 3.89 -12.87 -16.08
CA ALA A 27 4.23 -13.09 -17.48
C ALA A 27 3.70 -14.42 -18.06
N PHE A 28 3.40 -15.39 -17.19
CA PHE A 28 2.87 -16.70 -17.56
C PHE A 28 1.34 -16.79 -17.48
N SER A 29 0.66 -15.71 -17.10
CA SER A 29 -0.79 -15.67 -16.96
C SER A 29 -1.48 -15.40 -18.29
N SER A 30 -2.68 -15.97 -18.48
CA SER A 30 -3.55 -15.64 -19.62
C SER A 30 -3.90 -14.16 -19.65
N GLN A 31 -3.89 -13.56 -20.84
CA GLN A 31 -4.30 -12.17 -21.07
C GLN A 31 -5.83 -12.01 -21.23
N GLN A 32 -6.59 -13.09 -21.03
CA GLN A 32 -8.04 -13.01 -21.11
C GLN A 32 -8.62 -12.14 -19.97
N PRO A 33 -9.60 -11.27 -20.27
CA PRO A 33 -10.24 -10.44 -19.26
C PRO A 33 -10.87 -11.26 -18.14
N VAL A 34 -10.62 -10.87 -16.89
CA VAL A 34 -11.27 -11.48 -15.73
C VAL A 34 -12.49 -10.63 -15.37
N LEU A 35 -13.67 -11.23 -15.47
CA LEU A 35 -14.94 -10.54 -15.21
C LEU A 35 -15.41 -10.77 -13.77
N LEU A 36 -15.70 -9.67 -13.06
CA LEU A 36 -16.40 -9.67 -11.78
C LEU A 36 -17.80 -9.08 -11.98
N GLN A 37 -18.83 -9.91 -11.85
CA GLN A 37 -20.22 -9.54 -12.17
C GLN A 37 -20.37 -8.90 -13.56
N GLY A 38 -19.70 -9.46 -14.57
CA GLY A 38 -19.75 -8.96 -15.95
C GLY A 38 -18.88 -7.72 -16.23
N VAL A 39 -18.26 -7.12 -15.21
CA VAL A 39 -17.34 -5.98 -15.37
C VAL A 39 -15.90 -6.49 -15.40
N PRO A 40 -15.09 -6.13 -16.42
CA PRO A 40 -13.68 -6.50 -16.45
C PRO A 40 -12.93 -5.81 -15.31
N LEU A 41 -12.11 -6.57 -14.58
CA LEU A 41 -11.17 -6.00 -13.62
C LEU A 41 -10.03 -5.29 -14.36
N GLU A 42 -9.60 -4.16 -13.80
CA GLU A 42 -8.45 -3.42 -14.32
C GLU A 42 -7.15 -4.17 -14.00
N ASP A 43 -6.33 -4.36 -15.04
CA ASP A 43 -4.97 -4.88 -14.92
C ASP A 43 -4.01 -3.79 -14.44
N VAL A 44 -3.25 -4.07 -13.40
CA VAL A 44 -2.26 -3.15 -12.82
C VAL A 44 -0.90 -3.85 -12.66
N SER A 45 0.19 -3.12 -12.88
CA SER A 45 1.55 -3.62 -12.63
C SER A 45 1.96 -3.49 -11.17
N GLU A 46 1.38 -2.52 -10.45
CA GLU A 46 1.63 -2.26 -9.04
C GLU A 46 0.33 -2.14 -8.26
N TYR A 47 0.33 -2.63 -7.02
CA TYR A 47 -0.81 -2.49 -6.12
C TYR A 47 -0.36 -2.30 -4.67
N VAL A 48 -1.10 -1.49 -3.91
CA VAL A 48 -0.82 -1.29 -2.48
C VAL A 48 -1.71 -2.18 -1.65
N TYR A 49 -1.14 -3.22 -1.06
CA TYR A 49 -1.84 -4.11 -0.14
C TYR A 49 -1.30 -3.95 1.28
N LEU A 50 -2.17 -3.60 2.23
CA LEU A 50 -1.82 -3.40 3.65
C LEU A 50 -0.59 -2.52 3.87
N GLY A 51 -0.47 -1.43 3.10
CA GLY A 51 0.69 -0.54 3.22
C GLY A 51 1.97 -1.04 2.59
N ARG A 52 1.98 -2.22 1.93
CA ARG A 52 3.09 -2.73 1.12
C ARG A 52 2.81 -2.50 -0.36
N LEU A 53 3.78 -1.93 -1.09
CA LEU A 53 3.73 -1.92 -2.56
C LEU A 53 4.10 -3.32 -3.06
N LEU A 54 3.21 -3.89 -3.85
CA LEU A 54 3.43 -5.13 -4.60
C LEU A 54 3.62 -4.75 -6.05
N ASN A 55 4.57 -5.40 -6.71
CA ASN A 55 4.77 -5.33 -8.15
C ASN A 55 5.10 -6.73 -8.69
N MET A 56 5.07 -6.90 -10.00
CA MET A 56 5.26 -8.20 -10.62
C MET A 56 6.72 -8.67 -10.62
N GLU A 57 7.65 -7.73 -10.53
CA GLU A 57 9.09 -7.96 -10.51
C GLU A 57 9.63 -8.27 -9.11
N ASN A 58 8.77 -8.18 -8.08
CA ASN A 58 9.15 -8.21 -6.67
C ASN A 58 10.27 -7.20 -6.33
N ASP A 59 10.28 -6.05 -7.01
CA ASP A 59 11.28 -5.01 -6.83
C ASP A 59 11.08 -4.28 -5.50
N ILE A 60 12.12 -4.34 -4.67
CA ILE A 60 12.17 -3.69 -3.36
C ILE A 60 12.45 -2.17 -3.51
N LYS A 61 13.06 -1.73 -4.62
CA LYS A 61 13.44 -0.32 -4.81
C LYS A 61 12.23 0.59 -4.83
N ALA A 62 11.17 0.24 -5.57
CA ALA A 62 9.92 1.02 -5.59
C ALA A 62 9.29 1.16 -4.19
N LYS A 63 9.31 0.07 -3.40
CA LYS A 63 8.84 0.05 -2.01
C LYS A 63 9.67 0.98 -1.11
N ILE A 64 11.00 0.93 -1.21
CA ILE A 64 11.91 1.81 -0.46
C ILE A 64 11.70 3.27 -0.86
N ALA A 65 11.63 3.57 -2.16
CA ALA A 65 11.44 4.93 -2.65
C ALA A 65 10.12 5.54 -2.13
N ARG A 66 9.04 4.76 -2.09
CA ARG A 66 7.76 5.22 -1.55
C ARG A 66 7.83 5.53 -0.06
N ARG A 67 8.51 4.69 0.73
CA ARG A 67 8.74 4.94 2.16
C ARG A 67 9.60 6.16 2.40
N GLY A 68 10.65 6.32 1.61
CA GLY A 68 11.47 7.53 1.63
C GLY A 68 10.62 8.78 1.45
N ARG A 69 9.70 8.78 0.47
CA ARG A 69 8.75 9.89 0.28
C ARG A 69 7.81 10.08 1.47
N ALA A 70 7.28 9.01 2.05
CA ALA A 70 6.41 9.09 3.24
C ALA A 70 7.17 9.65 4.46
N GLY A 71 8.39 9.18 4.70
CA GLY A 71 9.28 9.69 5.74
C GLY A 71 9.64 11.16 5.52
N TRP A 72 9.94 11.56 4.29
CA TRP A 72 10.18 12.96 3.94
C TRP A 72 8.95 13.85 4.19
N ALA A 73 7.76 13.39 3.83
CA ALA A 73 6.52 14.11 4.10
C ALA A 73 6.28 14.26 5.62
N ALA A 74 6.49 13.19 6.39
CA ALA A 74 6.38 13.20 7.85
C ALA A 74 7.43 14.09 8.52
N TYR A 75 8.65 14.12 8.00
CA TYR A 75 9.68 15.05 8.48
C TYR A 75 9.27 16.50 8.23
N ASN A 76 8.83 16.81 6.99
CA ASN A 76 8.43 18.16 6.62
C ASN A 76 7.25 18.69 7.43
N SER A 77 6.34 17.82 7.91
CA SER A 77 5.21 18.24 8.75
C SER A 77 5.61 18.65 10.17
N ILE A 78 6.75 18.18 10.68
CA ILE A 78 7.27 18.53 12.02
C ILE A 78 8.56 19.35 11.97
N LYS A 79 9.00 19.76 10.78
CA LYS A 79 10.31 20.38 10.56
C LYS A 79 10.54 21.61 11.44
N SER A 80 9.58 22.54 11.47
CA SER A 80 9.70 23.76 12.30
C SER A 80 9.84 23.43 13.78
N VAL A 81 9.04 22.49 14.28
CA VAL A 81 9.09 22.05 15.69
C VAL A 81 10.45 21.42 16.01
N LEU A 82 11.00 20.60 15.10
CA LEU A 82 12.34 20.01 15.27
C LEU A 82 13.46 21.06 15.25
N GLU A 83 13.31 22.13 14.47
CA GLU A 83 14.28 23.24 14.40
C GLU A 83 14.23 24.09 15.68
N ASP A 84 13.05 24.31 16.25
CA ASP A 84 12.85 25.09 17.48
C ASP A 84 13.19 24.30 18.76
N THR A 85 13.15 22.97 18.72
CA THR A 85 13.41 22.10 19.87
C THR A 85 14.90 22.00 20.18
N LYS A 86 15.34 22.64 21.27
CA LYS A 86 16.73 22.61 21.76
C LYS A 86 17.10 21.32 22.51
N ASP A 87 16.13 20.73 23.20
CA ASP A 87 16.33 19.48 23.94
C ASP A 87 16.54 18.32 22.97
N GLN A 88 17.73 17.73 23.01
CA GLN A 88 18.12 16.66 22.08
C GLN A 88 17.28 15.39 22.26
N LYS A 89 16.89 15.06 23.50
CA LYS A 89 16.08 13.88 23.79
C LYS A 89 14.68 14.07 23.24
N LEU A 90 14.05 15.21 23.52
CA LEU A 90 12.72 15.53 23.02
C LEU A 90 12.69 15.56 21.48
N ARG A 91 13.74 16.11 20.86
CA ARG A 91 13.89 16.14 19.40
C ARG A 91 13.99 14.73 18.80
N ALA A 92 14.77 13.85 19.42
CA ALA A 92 14.88 12.45 19.02
C ALA A 92 13.57 11.69 19.21
N ASP A 93 12.89 11.89 20.34
CA ASP A 93 11.59 11.27 20.64
C ASP A 93 10.53 11.68 19.61
N LEU A 94 10.45 12.97 19.26
CA LEU A 94 9.52 13.48 18.25
C LEU A 94 9.80 12.91 16.85
N PHE A 95 11.08 12.78 16.49
CA PHE A 95 11.47 12.14 15.24
C PHE A 95 11.07 10.65 15.23
N ASN A 96 11.38 9.93 16.30
CA ASN A 96 11.11 8.50 16.45
C ASN A 96 9.61 8.19 16.52
N SER A 97 8.77 9.10 17.03
CA SER A 97 7.32 8.91 17.08
C SER A 97 6.62 9.24 15.76
N THR A 98 7.26 9.99 14.86
CA THR A 98 6.59 10.57 13.67
C THR A 98 7.19 10.09 12.36
N VAL A 99 8.50 10.23 12.19
CA VAL A 99 9.20 9.94 10.93
C VAL A 99 9.51 8.46 10.82
N LEU A 100 10.00 7.85 11.90
CA LEU A 100 10.40 6.44 11.91
C LEU A 100 9.22 5.49 11.57
N PRO A 101 7.99 5.67 12.10
CA PRO A 101 6.86 4.83 11.72
C PRO A 101 6.51 4.97 10.24
N ALA A 102 6.59 6.17 9.66
CA ALA A 102 6.32 6.39 8.24
C ALA A 102 7.35 5.69 7.33
N LEU A 103 8.61 5.62 7.75
CA LEU A 103 9.68 4.90 7.05
C LEU A 103 9.54 3.37 7.17
N CYS A 104 9.17 2.89 8.35
CA CYS A 104 9.14 1.47 8.69
C CYS A 104 7.78 0.80 8.42
N TYR A 105 6.71 1.54 8.13
CA TYR A 105 5.41 0.91 7.93
C TYR A 105 5.44 -0.16 6.81
N ALA A 106 4.82 -1.31 7.12
CA ALA A 106 4.82 -2.52 6.31
C ALA A 106 6.21 -3.13 6.02
N SER A 107 7.23 -2.80 6.83
CA SER A 107 8.58 -3.43 6.77
C SER A 107 8.67 -4.72 7.57
N GLU A 108 7.63 -5.02 8.35
CA GLU A 108 7.47 -6.28 9.06
C GLU A 108 7.50 -7.45 8.06
N THR A 109 8.26 -8.48 8.43
CA THR A 109 8.46 -9.74 7.70
C THR A 109 7.77 -10.87 8.43
#